data_AF-A0A6L7QFF6-F1
#
_entry.id   AF-A0A6L7QFF6-F1
#
_cell.length_a   1.000
_cell.length_b   1.000
_cell.length_c   1.000
_cell.angle_alpha   90.00
_cell.angle_beta   90.00
_cell.angle_gamma   90.00
#
_symmetry.space_group_name_H-M   'P 1'
#
loop_
_entity.id
_entity.type
_entity.pdbx_description
1 polymer ?
#
loop_
_entity_poly.entity_id
_entity_poly.type
_entity_poly.pdbx_seq_one_letter_code
_entity_poly.pdbx_strand_id
1 'polypeptide(L)'
;MTSTPTPSARLRPELGLIGTIALGLGSIVGTGVFVSIGIGAGIAGPAVLVAIAIGALVALCNGLSSAQLAASHPLSGGTYQYGYEYASPAIGFTAGWMFICAKSATAATAAMGLAGYLLNALDQATSITPIALAAVLALTLISLLGINRTNKVNIAIVAATLCSLLAFIVAGTPSALHNLHLTPFLGDQGWSALFHASALMFVAYTGYGRIATLGEEVRQPRKTIPRAIVAVLLISMMLYIGVGAIAIAAVGSEAFYAATMEKAAPLKVIAQNFDAPGVSWILAIGAITAMAGVLLNLILGLSRVLLAMGRRGDMPRALARLNRDQTTPSIAVVVVGLAIAGLVLVGNIETTWSFSAFTILVYYAITNFCALRLPADQRLYPRWIAIVGLVACLGLAFFVERTIWLSGLGLLLLGWCWHRVAQYRMGKA
;
A
#
# COMPACT_ATOMS: atom_id res chain seq x y z
N MET A 1 -6.26 31.02 38.05
CA MET A 1 -5.92 29.58 38.04
C MET A 1 -5.62 29.18 36.61
N THR A 2 -4.33 29.05 36.30
CA THR A 2 -3.81 28.69 34.98
C THR A 2 -4.01 27.19 34.75
N SER A 3 -4.89 26.83 33.82
CA SER A 3 -5.06 25.44 33.37
C SER A 3 -3.81 25.02 32.59
N THR A 4 -2.98 24.20 33.22
CA THR A 4 -1.91 23.47 32.53
C THR A 4 -2.54 22.54 31.49
N PRO A 5 -2.11 22.57 30.22
CA PRO A 5 -2.57 21.61 29.23
C PRO A 5 -2.12 20.21 29.66
N THR A 6 -3.07 19.29 29.76
CA THR A 6 -2.82 17.88 30.06
C THR A 6 -1.76 17.35 29.10
N PRO A 7 -0.66 16.72 29.58
CA PRO A 7 0.34 16.17 28.68
C PRO A 7 -0.33 15.14 27.79
N SER A 8 -0.38 15.41 26.48
CA SER A 8 -0.82 14.44 25.49
C SER A 8 -0.08 13.13 25.75
N ALA A 9 -0.83 12.04 25.88
CA ALA A 9 -0.29 10.71 26.15
C ALA A 9 0.68 10.32 25.02
N ARG A 10 1.97 10.61 25.19
CA ARG A 10 3.01 10.19 24.25
C ARG A 10 3.11 8.68 24.31
N LEU A 11 2.96 8.02 23.15
CA LEU A 11 3.18 6.59 23.02
C LEU A 11 4.61 6.25 23.47
N ARG A 12 4.78 5.14 24.23
CA ARG A 12 6.10 4.74 24.71
C ARG A 12 6.92 4.17 23.55
N PRO A 13 8.19 4.58 23.35
CA PRO A 13 9.03 4.06 22.27
C PRO A 13 9.44 2.60 22.51
N GLU A 14 8.67 1.66 21.96
CA GLU A 14 8.86 0.23 22.17
C GLU A 14 9.52 -0.48 20.98
N LEU A 15 9.50 0.10 19.78
CA LEU A 15 9.99 -0.54 18.56
C LEU A 15 11.46 -0.21 18.27
N GLY A 16 12.33 -1.22 18.32
CA GLY A 16 13.68 -1.16 17.75
C GLY A 16 13.70 -1.41 16.24
N LEU A 17 14.88 -1.28 15.61
CA LEU A 17 15.05 -1.39 14.15
C LEU A 17 14.43 -2.67 13.54
N ILE A 18 14.66 -3.83 14.15
CA ILE A 18 14.13 -5.12 13.65
C ILE A 18 12.60 -5.12 13.68
N GLY A 19 11.99 -4.62 14.77
CA GLY A 19 10.53 -4.51 14.87
C GLY A 19 9.97 -3.55 13.83
N THR A 20 10.65 -2.43 13.57
CA THR A 20 10.26 -1.48 12.53
C THR A 20 10.38 -2.08 11.12
N ILE A 21 11.43 -2.87 10.85
CA ILE A 21 11.60 -3.58 9.57
C ILE A 21 10.50 -4.63 9.39
N ALA A 22 10.23 -5.46 10.40
CA ALA A 22 9.17 -6.46 10.33
C ALA A 22 7.80 -5.81 10.11
N LEU A 23 7.53 -4.68 10.76
CA LEU A 23 6.30 -3.93 10.53
C LEU A 23 6.20 -3.36 9.10
N GLY A 24 7.30 -2.83 8.58
CA GLY A 24 7.38 -2.37 7.19
C GLY A 24 7.14 -3.50 6.19
N LEU A 25 7.82 -4.64 6.38
CA LEU A 25 7.63 -5.84 5.56
C LEU A 25 6.19 -6.34 5.62
N GLY A 26 5.55 -6.37 6.80
CA GLY A 26 4.13 -6.74 6.92
C GLY A 26 3.14 -5.75 6.31
N SER A 27 3.61 -4.54 5.96
CA SER A 27 2.81 -3.53 5.27
C SER A 27 3.06 -3.52 3.75
N ILE A 28 4.18 -4.07 3.28
CA ILE A 28 4.57 -4.16 1.86
C ILE A 28 4.25 -5.55 1.29
N VAL A 29 4.72 -6.60 1.96
CA VAL A 29 4.60 -7.99 1.51
C VAL A 29 3.16 -8.47 1.72
N GLY A 30 2.41 -8.44 0.63
CA GLY A 30 1.01 -8.86 0.57
C GLY A 30 0.52 -8.69 -0.87
N THR A 31 -0.39 -7.74 -1.10
CA THR A 31 -1.00 -7.52 -2.42
C THR A 31 0.02 -7.23 -3.53
N GLY A 32 1.13 -6.57 -3.20
CA GLY A 32 2.22 -6.36 -4.14
C GLY A 32 2.74 -7.65 -4.79
N VAL A 33 3.21 -8.60 -3.97
CA VAL A 33 3.86 -9.82 -4.48
C VAL A 33 2.87 -10.86 -5.01
N PHE A 34 1.72 -11.00 -4.36
CA PHE A 34 0.76 -12.06 -4.68
C PHE A 34 -0.20 -11.69 -5.81
N VAL A 35 -0.28 -10.40 -6.18
CA VAL A 35 -1.22 -9.92 -7.21
C VAL A 35 -0.54 -8.97 -8.20
N SER A 36 0.11 -7.89 -7.73
CA SER A 36 0.61 -6.82 -8.61
C SER A 36 1.64 -7.31 -9.64
N ILE A 37 2.48 -8.28 -9.29
CA ILE A 37 3.50 -8.80 -10.21
C ILE A 37 2.84 -9.43 -11.45
N GLY A 38 1.75 -10.18 -11.27
CA GLY A 38 1.04 -10.82 -12.39
C GLY A 38 0.35 -9.81 -13.31
N ILE A 39 -0.23 -8.73 -12.75
CA ILE A 39 -0.77 -7.60 -13.53
C ILE A 39 0.37 -6.94 -14.32
N GLY A 40 1.50 -6.65 -13.66
CA GLY A 40 2.66 -6.04 -14.31
C GLY A 40 3.26 -6.93 -15.40
N ALA A 41 3.25 -8.25 -15.22
CA ALA A 41 3.69 -9.21 -16.23
C ALA A 41 2.77 -9.23 -17.45
N GLY A 42 1.45 -9.09 -17.28
CA GLY A 42 0.52 -8.95 -18.40
C GLY A 42 0.77 -7.69 -19.24
N ILE A 43 1.22 -6.60 -18.59
CA ILE A 43 1.47 -5.31 -19.26
C ILE A 43 2.84 -5.27 -19.92
N ALA A 44 3.90 -5.59 -19.17
CA ALA A 44 5.29 -5.40 -19.59
C ALA A 44 5.99 -6.70 -20.01
N GLY A 45 5.31 -7.85 -19.92
CA GLY A 45 5.96 -9.14 -20.13
C GLY A 45 7.10 -9.38 -19.14
N PRO A 46 8.21 -10.01 -19.57
CA PRO A 46 9.40 -10.19 -18.75
C PRO A 46 10.04 -8.88 -18.24
N ALA A 47 9.84 -7.75 -18.93
CA ALA A 47 10.34 -6.45 -18.49
C ALA A 47 9.71 -5.96 -17.18
N VAL A 48 8.68 -6.64 -16.65
CA VAL A 48 8.16 -6.38 -15.30
C VAL A 48 9.26 -6.49 -14.23
N LEU A 49 10.30 -7.31 -14.43
CA LEU A 49 11.44 -7.38 -13.51
C LEU A 49 12.18 -6.05 -13.37
N VAL A 50 12.30 -5.29 -14.47
CA VAL A 50 12.85 -3.94 -14.46
C VAL A 50 11.83 -2.96 -13.87
N ALA A 51 10.54 -3.14 -14.16
CA ALA A 51 9.49 -2.31 -13.57
C ALA A 51 9.45 -2.39 -12.04
N ILE A 52 9.69 -3.59 -11.47
CA ILE A 52 9.82 -3.84 -10.04
C ILE A 52 10.97 -3.00 -9.47
N ALA A 53 12.14 -2.99 -10.12
CA ALA A 53 13.29 -2.21 -9.70
C ALA A 53 13.06 -0.69 -9.80
N ILE A 54 12.44 -0.21 -10.90
CA ILE A 54 12.08 1.20 -11.07
C ILE A 54 11.08 1.62 -9.97
N GLY A 55 10.02 0.83 -9.76
CA GLY A 55 9.04 1.07 -8.71
C GLY A 55 9.66 1.15 -7.31
N ALA A 56 10.62 0.28 -7.00
CA ALA A 56 11.36 0.29 -5.75
C ALA A 56 12.24 1.55 -5.59
N LEU A 57 12.91 1.99 -6.66
CA LEU A 57 13.75 3.18 -6.66
C LEU A 57 12.90 4.46 -6.42
N VAL A 58 11.76 4.57 -7.10
CA VAL A 58 10.82 5.67 -6.89
C VAL A 58 10.26 5.65 -5.46
N ALA A 59 9.91 4.46 -4.95
CA ALA A 59 9.51 4.28 -3.56
C ALA A 59 10.61 4.64 -2.57
N LEU A 60 11.88 4.43 -2.90
CA LEU A 60 13.00 4.82 -2.05
C LEU A 60 13.12 6.34 -1.94
N CYS A 61 13.08 7.06 -3.07
CA CYS A 61 13.07 8.52 -3.06
C CYS A 61 11.89 9.06 -2.23
N ASN A 62 10.70 8.51 -2.44
CA ASN A 62 9.48 8.94 -1.74
C ASN A 62 9.49 8.58 -0.25
N GLY A 63 10.05 7.42 0.08
CA GLY A 63 10.23 6.93 1.44
C GLY A 63 11.20 7.80 2.24
N LEU A 64 12.33 8.19 1.65
CA LEU A 64 13.28 9.11 2.27
C LEU A 64 12.70 10.51 2.44
N SER A 65 11.98 11.03 1.44
CA SER A 65 11.22 12.28 1.55
C SER A 65 10.18 12.23 2.68
N SER A 66 9.46 11.11 2.82
CA SER A 66 8.50 10.90 3.91
C SER A 66 9.20 10.82 5.27
N ALA A 67 10.34 10.14 5.35
CA ALA A 67 11.10 9.97 6.58
C ALA A 67 11.63 11.29 7.14
N GLN A 68 12.14 12.18 6.28
CA GLN A 68 12.62 13.48 6.74
C GLN A 68 11.47 14.39 7.19
N LEU A 69 10.32 14.36 6.49
CA LEU A 69 9.13 15.11 6.91
C LEU A 69 8.57 14.60 8.25
N ALA A 70 8.57 13.28 8.46
CA ALA A 70 8.19 12.69 9.74
C ALA A 70 9.17 13.02 10.87
N ALA A 71 10.46 13.15 10.54
CA ALA A 71 11.49 13.52 11.49
C ALA A 71 11.47 15.01 11.88
N SER A 72 10.95 15.89 11.02
CA SER A 72 10.78 17.31 11.32
C SER A 72 9.43 17.61 11.98
N HIS A 73 8.33 17.02 11.49
CA HIS A 73 6.99 17.15 12.05
C HIS A 73 6.39 15.76 12.32
N PRO A 74 6.52 15.22 13.54
CA PRO A 74 5.98 13.91 13.92
C PRO A 74 4.47 13.99 14.20
N LEU A 75 3.69 14.57 13.29
CA LEU A 75 2.24 14.68 13.42
C LEU A 75 1.55 13.48 12.78
N SER A 76 0.51 12.99 13.47
CA SER A 76 -0.39 11.97 12.93
C SER A 76 -1.17 12.51 11.72
N GLY A 77 -1.00 11.84 10.56
CA GLY A 77 -1.71 12.16 9.32
C GLY A 77 -0.84 12.22 8.06
N GLY A 78 0.49 12.12 8.19
CA GLY A 78 1.39 12.01 7.03
C GLY A 78 1.32 13.23 6.10
N THR A 79 1.30 13.00 4.78
CA THR A 79 1.33 14.08 3.78
C THR A 79 0.12 15.00 3.84
N TYR A 80 -1.03 14.52 4.36
CA TYR A 80 -2.15 15.40 4.64
C TYR A 80 -1.72 16.56 5.55
N GLN A 81 -1.04 16.27 6.67
CA GLN A 81 -0.54 17.30 7.57
C GLN A 81 0.59 18.12 6.93
N TYR A 82 1.51 17.47 6.22
CA TYR A 82 2.62 18.18 5.58
C TYR A 82 2.16 19.15 4.49
N GLY A 83 1.10 18.81 3.75
CA GLY A 83 0.53 19.71 2.75
C GLY A 83 -0.12 20.94 3.37
N TYR A 84 -0.77 20.80 4.53
CA TYR A 84 -1.28 21.96 5.29
C TYR A 84 -0.15 22.84 5.82
N GLU A 85 0.91 22.24 6.32
CA GLU A 85 2.03 22.95 6.96
C GLU A 85 2.91 23.68 5.93
N TYR A 86 3.30 22.99 4.87
CA TYR A 86 4.33 23.46 3.95
C TYR A 86 3.79 23.98 2.61
N ALA A 87 2.55 23.67 2.26
CA ALA A 87 1.99 23.99 0.94
C ALA A 87 0.78 24.94 1.03
N SER A 88 -0.41 24.38 1.14
CA SER A 88 -1.67 25.12 1.28
C SER A 88 -2.78 24.19 1.78
N PRO A 89 -3.87 24.71 2.35
CA PRO A 89 -5.02 23.90 2.78
C PRO A 89 -5.56 22.99 1.67
N ALA A 90 -5.68 23.51 0.44
CA ALA A 90 -6.15 22.73 -0.70
C ALA A 90 -5.22 21.57 -1.06
N ILE A 91 -3.90 21.78 -1.00
CA ILE A 91 -2.90 20.73 -1.28
C ILE A 91 -2.91 19.68 -0.16
N GLY A 92 -3.00 20.10 1.10
CA GLY A 92 -3.15 19.20 2.24
C GLY A 92 -4.40 18.33 2.13
N PHE A 93 -5.55 18.93 1.86
CA PHE A 93 -6.81 18.21 1.61
C PHE A 93 -6.66 17.21 0.46
N THR A 94 -6.10 17.66 -0.68
CA THR A 94 -5.90 16.81 -1.86
C THR A 94 -5.06 15.58 -1.52
N ALA A 95 -3.99 15.74 -0.73
CA ALA A 95 -3.19 14.61 -0.27
C ALA A 95 -4.02 13.64 0.58
N GLY A 96 -4.76 14.12 1.59
CA GLY A 96 -5.60 13.27 2.43
C GLY A 96 -6.67 12.52 1.64
N TRP A 97 -7.35 13.23 0.74
CA TRP A 97 -8.40 12.67 -0.11
C TRP A 97 -7.86 11.59 -1.06
N MET A 98 -6.78 11.89 -1.79
CA MET A 98 -6.13 10.92 -2.69
C MET A 98 -5.58 9.72 -1.93
N PHE A 99 -5.05 9.91 -0.72
CA PHE A 99 -4.59 8.80 0.12
C PHE A 99 -5.73 7.86 0.52
N ILE A 100 -6.88 8.41 0.91
CA ILE A 100 -8.05 7.62 1.27
C ILE A 100 -8.53 6.81 0.06
N CYS A 101 -8.69 7.44 -1.10
CA CYS A 101 -9.05 6.77 -2.34
C CYS A 101 -8.06 5.65 -2.68
N ALA A 102 -6.77 5.97 -2.71
CA ALA A 102 -5.71 5.02 -3.07
C ALA A 102 -5.70 3.79 -2.18
N LYS A 103 -5.65 4.01 -0.86
CA LYS A 103 -5.48 2.94 0.12
C LYS A 103 -6.76 2.14 0.34
N SER A 104 -7.94 2.73 0.12
CA SER A 104 -9.20 1.98 0.10
C SER A 104 -9.23 1.01 -1.09
N ALA A 105 -8.74 1.43 -2.24
CA ALA A 105 -8.62 0.58 -3.42
C ALA A 105 -7.59 -0.54 -3.22
N THR A 106 -6.40 -0.25 -2.66
CA THR A 106 -5.44 -1.29 -2.23
C THR A 106 -6.08 -2.31 -1.29
N ALA A 107 -6.89 -1.84 -0.33
CA ALA A 107 -7.56 -2.71 0.63
C ALA A 107 -8.62 -3.59 -0.03
N ALA A 108 -9.35 -3.07 -1.01
CA ALA A 108 -10.29 -3.85 -1.81
C ALA A 108 -9.55 -4.93 -2.62
N THR A 109 -8.43 -4.60 -3.26
CA THR A 109 -7.57 -5.57 -3.95
C THR A 109 -7.06 -6.65 -2.98
N ALA A 110 -6.67 -6.27 -1.76
CA ALA A 110 -6.24 -7.21 -0.73
C ALA A 110 -7.37 -8.17 -0.30
N ALA A 111 -8.59 -7.66 -0.15
CA ALA A 111 -9.77 -8.46 0.18
C ALA A 111 -10.10 -9.47 -0.92
N MET A 112 -10.08 -9.03 -2.19
CA MET A 112 -10.31 -9.89 -3.35
C MET A 112 -9.20 -10.93 -3.52
N GLY A 113 -7.93 -10.55 -3.31
CA GLY A 113 -6.80 -11.47 -3.32
C GLY A 113 -6.92 -12.52 -2.22
N LEU A 114 -7.26 -12.12 -0.99
CA LEU A 114 -7.53 -13.06 0.11
C LEU A 114 -8.61 -14.07 -0.27
N ALA A 115 -9.73 -13.60 -0.82
CA ALA A 115 -10.83 -14.45 -1.25
C ALA A 115 -10.41 -15.42 -2.36
N GLY A 116 -9.66 -14.95 -3.36
CA GLY A 116 -9.10 -15.76 -4.43
C GLY A 116 -8.21 -16.88 -3.92
N TYR A 117 -7.23 -16.55 -3.07
CA TYR A 117 -6.35 -17.55 -2.46
C TYR A 117 -7.10 -18.55 -1.57
N LEU A 118 -8.11 -18.10 -0.81
CA LEU A 118 -8.93 -18.99 0.02
C LEU A 118 -9.76 -19.95 -0.83
N LEU A 119 -10.45 -19.46 -1.86
CA LEU A 119 -11.27 -20.29 -2.74
C LEU A 119 -10.45 -21.30 -3.51
N ASN A 120 -9.30 -20.89 -4.04
CA ASN A 120 -8.39 -21.82 -4.69
C ASN A 120 -7.82 -22.83 -3.70
N ALA A 121 -7.57 -22.47 -2.44
CA ALA A 121 -7.13 -23.44 -1.42
C ALA A 121 -8.22 -24.48 -1.13
N LEU A 122 -9.48 -24.09 -1.15
CA LEU A 122 -10.60 -25.00 -0.94
C LEU A 122 -11.07 -25.72 -2.22
N ASP A 123 -10.38 -25.51 -3.34
CA ASP A 123 -10.76 -25.98 -4.69
C ASP A 123 -12.23 -25.66 -5.06
N GLN A 124 -12.71 -24.49 -4.61
CA GLN A 124 -14.07 -24.01 -4.86
C GLN A 124 -14.11 -22.99 -5.99
N ALA A 125 -14.94 -23.24 -7.00
CA ALA A 125 -15.18 -22.35 -8.13
C ALA A 125 -16.41 -21.45 -7.90
N THR A 126 -16.42 -20.66 -6.82
CA THR A 126 -17.47 -19.66 -6.54
C THR A 126 -16.95 -18.24 -6.74
N SER A 127 -17.85 -17.26 -6.77
CA SER A 127 -17.46 -15.85 -6.89
C SER A 127 -16.61 -15.42 -5.69
N ILE A 128 -15.53 -14.67 -5.94
CA ILE A 128 -14.66 -14.13 -4.89
C ILE A 128 -15.37 -13.03 -4.07
N THR A 129 -16.39 -12.37 -4.63
CA THR A 129 -17.00 -11.17 -4.06
C THR A 129 -17.62 -11.39 -2.67
N PRO A 130 -18.45 -12.43 -2.43
CA PRO A 130 -19.05 -12.65 -1.10
C PRO A 130 -18.01 -12.89 -0.02
N ILE A 131 -16.93 -13.62 -0.34
CA ILE A 131 -15.84 -13.92 0.60
C ILE A 131 -15.00 -12.67 0.87
N ALA A 132 -14.72 -11.87 -0.16
CA ALA A 132 -14.03 -10.60 0.01
C ALA A 132 -14.84 -9.64 0.92
N LEU A 133 -16.16 -9.54 0.71
CA LEU A 133 -17.05 -8.76 1.57
C LEU A 133 -17.10 -9.30 3.01
N ALA A 134 -17.17 -10.62 3.19
CA ALA A 134 -17.12 -11.24 4.50
C ALA A 134 -15.79 -10.94 5.21
N ALA A 135 -14.66 -10.97 4.49
CA ALA A 135 -13.34 -10.62 5.03
C ALA A 135 -13.26 -9.14 5.45
N VAL A 136 -13.78 -8.22 4.61
CA VAL A 136 -13.87 -6.79 4.94
C VAL A 136 -14.74 -6.58 6.19
N LEU A 137 -15.91 -7.20 6.24
CA LEU A 137 -16.82 -7.10 7.38
C LEU A 137 -16.18 -7.63 8.67
N ALA A 138 -15.59 -8.82 8.61
CA ALA A 138 -14.94 -9.45 9.75
C ALA A 138 -13.78 -8.60 10.30
N LEU A 139 -12.89 -8.11 9.43
CA LEU A 139 -11.76 -7.28 9.85
C LEU A 139 -12.19 -5.87 10.29
N THR A 140 -13.27 -5.34 9.74
CA THR A 140 -13.90 -4.10 10.23
C THR A 140 -14.45 -4.30 11.64
N LEU A 141 -15.15 -5.41 11.90
CA LEU A 141 -15.67 -5.74 13.23
C LEU A 141 -14.54 -5.93 14.24
N ILE A 142 -13.48 -6.67 13.88
CA ILE A 142 -12.27 -6.83 14.70
C ILE A 142 -11.65 -5.47 15.04
N SER A 143 -11.60 -4.55 14.07
CA SER A 143 -11.11 -3.19 14.28
C SER A 143 -11.99 -2.38 15.24
N LEU A 144 -13.32 -2.53 15.15
CA LEU A 144 -14.28 -1.87 16.05
C LEU A 144 -14.19 -2.38 17.49
N LEU A 145 -13.87 -3.66 17.67
CA LEU A 145 -13.62 -4.28 18.98
C LEU A 145 -12.30 -3.81 19.63
N GLY A 146 -11.50 -2.99 18.95
CA GLY A 146 -10.22 -2.49 19.45
C GLY A 146 -9.14 -3.57 19.54
N ILE A 147 -9.35 -4.72 18.87
CA ILE A 147 -8.40 -5.83 18.84
C ILE A 147 -7.24 -5.44 17.93
N ASN A 148 -6.16 -4.94 18.52
CA ASN A 148 -4.93 -4.65 17.81
C ASN A 148 -4.03 -5.89 17.79
N ARG A 149 -3.37 -6.14 16.66
CA ARG A 149 -2.34 -7.19 16.57
C ARG A 149 -1.15 -6.81 17.44
N THR A 150 -0.68 -7.77 18.22
CA THR A 150 0.60 -7.61 18.92
C THR A 150 1.74 -7.61 17.91
N ASN A 151 2.84 -6.92 18.23
CA ASN A 151 4.03 -6.92 17.37
C ASN A 151 4.57 -8.34 17.11
N LYS A 152 4.44 -9.25 18.10
CA LYS A 152 4.84 -10.66 17.96
C LYS A 152 4.03 -11.39 16.88
N VAL A 153 2.71 -11.21 16.87
CA VAL A 153 1.84 -11.81 15.85
C VAL A 153 2.16 -11.23 14.47
N ASN A 154 2.42 -9.93 14.38
CA ASN A 154 2.84 -9.32 13.12
C ASN A 154 4.15 -9.93 12.59
N ILE A 155 5.17 -10.06 13.45
CA ILE A 155 6.46 -10.68 13.09
C ILE A 155 6.24 -12.13 12.62
N ALA A 156 5.41 -12.91 13.30
CA ALA A 156 5.13 -14.29 12.93
C ALA A 156 4.48 -14.41 11.55
N ILE A 157 3.49 -13.57 11.25
CA ILE A 157 2.81 -13.54 9.93
C ILE A 157 3.81 -13.15 8.84
N VAL A 158 4.64 -12.13 9.08
CA VAL A 158 5.66 -11.69 8.11
C VAL A 158 6.67 -12.79 7.87
N ALA A 159 7.17 -13.43 8.93
CA ALA A 159 8.10 -14.55 8.81
C ALA A 159 7.48 -15.70 7.99
N ALA A 160 6.25 -16.10 8.29
CA ALA A 160 5.54 -17.13 7.53
C ALA A 160 5.37 -16.75 6.04
N THR A 161 5.06 -15.49 5.76
CA THR A 161 4.91 -14.97 4.40
C THR A 161 6.24 -14.96 3.64
N LEU A 162 7.33 -14.54 4.29
CA LEU A 162 8.65 -14.57 3.67
C LEU A 162 9.11 -16.01 3.41
N CYS A 163 8.89 -16.91 4.37
CA CYS A 163 9.20 -18.33 4.20
C CYS A 163 8.40 -18.95 3.04
N SER A 164 7.12 -18.60 2.87
CA SER A 164 6.32 -19.15 1.76
C SER A 164 6.82 -18.67 0.39
N LEU A 165 7.22 -17.41 0.28
CA LEU A 165 7.78 -16.84 -0.94
C LEU A 165 9.19 -17.39 -1.24
N LEU A 166 10.02 -17.60 -0.22
CA LEU A 166 11.32 -18.26 -0.39
C LEU A 166 11.16 -19.72 -0.82
N ALA A 167 10.20 -20.44 -0.23
CA ALA A 167 9.89 -21.80 -0.65
C ALA A 167 9.44 -21.86 -2.12
N PHE A 168 8.62 -20.90 -2.58
CA PHE A 168 8.25 -20.77 -3.98
C PHE A 168 9.45 -20.54 -4.89
N ILE A 169 10.37 -19.63 -4.52
CA ILE A 169 11.58 -19.37 -5.31
C ILE A 169 12.43 -20.63 -5.44
N VAL A 170 12.72 -21.30 -4.31
CA VAL A 170 13.57 -22.49 -4.28
C VAL A 170 12.93 -23.64 -5.07
N ALA A 171 11.64 -23.92 -4.83
CA ALA A 171 10.94 -25.01 -5.50
C ALA A 171 10.68 -24.77 -6.99
N GLY A 172 10.53 -23.51 -7.41
CA GLY A 172 10.36 -23.15 -8.82
C GLY A 172 11.68 -23.02 -9.60
N THR A 173 12.84 -23.04 -8.92
CA THR A 173 14.15 -22.90 -9.57
C THR A 173 14.42 -23.98 -10.64
N PRO A 174 14.14 -25.27 -10.40
CA PRO A 174 14.31 -26.30 -11.43
C PRO A 174 13.44 -26.06 -12.68
N SER A 175 12.17 -25.69 -12.48
CA SER A 175 11.25 -25.37 -13.58
C SER A 175 11.70 -24.14 -14.37
N ALA A 176 12.23 -23.13 -13.68
CA ALA A 176 12.76 -21.91 -14.30
C ALA A 176 14.01 -22.15 -15.14
N LEU A 177 14.85 -23.13 -14.78
CA LEU A 177 16.06 -23.49 -15.53
C LEU A 177 15.75 -24.25 -16.83
N HIS A 178 14.62 -24.96 -16.90
CA HIS A 178 14.23 -25.71 -18.10
C HIS A 178 13.60 -24.84 -19.19
N ASN A 179 12.81 -23.82 -18.83
CA ASN A 179 12.11 -22.96 -19.79
C ASN A 179 12.37 -21.48 -19.50
N LEU A 180 13.28 -20.86 -20.27
CA LEU A 180 13.52 -19.41 -20.17
C LEU A 180 12.52 -18.64 -21.03
N HIS A 181 11.31 -18.41 -20.50
CA HIS A 181 10.29 -17.54 -21.11
C HIS A 181 10.62 -16.04 -20.95
N LEU A 182 11.87 -15.64 -21.21
CA LEU A 182 12.33 -14.25 -21.07
C LEU A 182 12.36 -13.49 -22.41
N THR A 183 12.03 -14.15 -23.53
CA THR A 183 12.08 -13.56 -24.87
C THR A 183 10.68 -13.54 -25.51
N PRO A 184 10.25 -12.40 -26.09
CA PRO A 184 10.92 -11.10 -26.07
C PRO A 184 10.93 -10.47 -24.67
N PHE A 185 12.07 -9.90 -24.25
CA PHE A 185 12.18 -9.31 -22.92
C PHE A 185 11.39 -8.01 -22.81
N LEU A 186 11.56 -7.14 -23.80
CA LEU A 186 10.74 -5.96 -24.02
C LEU A 186 9.82 -6.27 -25.19
N GLY A 187 8.51 -6.39 -24.92
CA GLY A 187 7.51 -6.64 -25.97
C GLY A 187 7.27 -5.41 -26.86
N ASP A 188 6.33 -5.53 -27.80
CA ASP A 188 6.06 -4.51 -28.84
C ASP A 188 5.62 -3.15 -28.28
N GLN A 189 5.01 -3.12 -27.10
CA GLN A 189 4.64 -1.88 -26.41
C GLN A 189 5.85 -1.11 -25.82
N GLY A 190 7.03 -1.71 -25.84
CA GLY A 190 8.30 -1.07 -25.53
C GLY A 190 8.35 -0.40 -24.15
N TRP A 191 8.87 0.81 -24.13
CA TRP A 191 9.06 1.62 -22.91
C TRP A 191 7.76 2.06 -22.24
N SER A 192 6.67 2.23 -23.00
CA SER A 192 5.39 2.68 -22.44
C SER A 192 4.83 1.64 -21.46
N ALA A 193 4.84 0.37 -21.86
CA ALA A 193 4.42 -0.73 -21.00
C ALA A 193 5.31 -0.89 -19.76
N LEU A 194 6.63 -0.71 -19.92
CA LEU A 194 7.57 -0.75 -18.79
C LEU A 194 7.23 0.32 -17.74
N PHE A 195 6.99 1.57 -18.14
CA PHE A 195 6.66 2.64 -17.22
C PHE A 195 5.25 2.49 -16.63
N HIS A 196 4.28 1.98 -17.39
CA HIS A 196 2.96 1.64 -16.86
C HIS A 196 3.06 0.56 -15.77
N ALA A 197 3.76 -0.55 -16.03
CA ALA A 197 4.02 -1.58 -15.03
C ALA A 197 4.79 -1.01 -13.82
N SER A 198 5.72 -0.07 -14.04
CA SER A 198 6.47 0.58 -12.95
C SER A 198 5.56 1.41 -12.04
N ALA A 199 4.56 2.09 -12.61
CA ALA A 199 3.56 2.83 -11.85
C ALA A 199 2.73 1.92 -10.94
N LEU A 200 2.36 0.72 -11.43
CA LEU A 200 1.64 -0.29 -10.66
C LEU A 200 2.53 -0.92 -9.59
N MET A 201 3.77 -1.26 -9.95
CA MET A 201 4.73 -1.84 -9.01
C MET A 201 5.15 -0.86 -7.92
N PHE A 202 5.16 0.45 -8.20
CA PHE A 202 5.38 1.47 -7.18
C PHE A 202 4.39 1.33 -6.02
N VAL A 203 3.11 1.07 -6.29
CA VAL A 203 2.06 0.87 -5.27
C VAL A 203 2.43 -0.23 -4.28
N ALA A 204 3.00 -1.32 -4.80
CA ALA A 204 3.40 -2.49 -4.02
C ALA A 204 4.37 -2.11 -2.89
N TYR A 205 5.21 -1.08 -3.10
CA TYR A 205 6.19 -0.63 -2.12
C TYR A 205 5.67 0.40 -1.12
N THR A 206 4.53 1.04 -1.38
CA THR A 206 4.02 2.17 -0.58
C THR A 206 3.62 1.79 0.87
N GLY A 207 3.75 0.52 1.26
CA GLY A 207 3.62 0.06 2.64
C GLY A 207 4.66 0.65 3.61
N TYR A 208 5.80 1.15 3.11
CA TYR A 208 6.78 1.88 3.94
C TYR A 208 6.16 3.07 4.68
N GLY A 209 5.04 3.63 4.16
CA GLY A 209 4.34 4.74 4.78
C GLY A 209 3.95 4.46 6.23
N ARG A 210 3.69 3.18 6.58
CA ARG A 210 3.39 2.81 7.97
C ARG A 210 4.56 3.13 8.91
N ILE A 211 5.79 2.84 8.47
CA ILE A 211 7.02 3.16 9.21
C ILE A 211 7.15 4.67 9.43
N ALA A 212 6.90 5.45 8.38
CA ALA A 212 7.00 6.91 8.45
C ALA A 212 5.97 7.55 9.41
N THR A 213 4.81 6.93 9.60
CA THR A 213 3.75 7.45 10.49
C THR A 213 3.89 7.06 11.96
N LEU A 214 4.86 6.21 12.32
CA LEU A 214 5.03 5.64 13.67
C LEU A 214 6.15 6.30 14.47
N GLY A 215 6.44 7.57 14.20
CA GLY A 215 7.53 8.30 14.84
C GLY A 215 7.53 8.24 16.37
N GLU A 216 6.35 8.19 17.00
CA GLU A 216 6.24 8.15 18.46
C GLU A 216 6.52 6.75 19.07
N GLU A 217 6.32 5.67 18.30
CA GLU A 217 6.48 4.28 18.78
C GLU A 217 7.90 3.72 18.53
N VAL A 218 8.72 4.41 17.72
CA VAL A 218 10.04 3.96 17.29
C VAL A 218 11.16 4.54 18.17
N ARG A 219 12.12 3.70 18.57
CA ARG A 219 13.33 4.14 19.27
C ARG A 219 14.26 4.88 18.31
N GLN A 220 14.69 6.09 18.68
CA GLN A 220 15.52 6.99 17.86
C GLN A 220 14.96 7.19 16.43
N PRO A 221 13.76 7.78 16.26
CA PRO A 221 13.05 7.85 14.98
C PRO A 221 13.90 8.43 13.83
N ARG A 222 14.67 9.49 14.11
CA ARG A 222 15.58 10.15 13.16
C ARG A 222 16.59 9.22 12.50
N LYS A 223 17.02 8.15 13.18
CA LYS A 223 18.01 7.17 12.65
C LYS A 223 17.33 5.87 12.21
N THR A 224 16.35 5.39 12.97
CA THR A 224 15.73 4.09 12.77
C THR A 224 14.75 4.07 11.59
N ILE A 225 13.93 5.12 11.42
CA ILE A 225 12.94 5.19 10.33
C ILE A 225 13.62 5.14 8.94
N PRO A 226 14.64 5.98 8.65
CA PRO A 226 15.36 5.89 7.38
C PRO A 226 15.93 4.52 7.08
N ARG A 227 16.66 3.94 8.05
CA ARG A 227 17.33 2.64 7.89
C ARG A 227 16.31 1.53 7.65
N ALA A 228 15.19 1.56 8.38
CA ALA A 228 14.11 0.61 8.19
C ALA A 228 13.49 0.74 6.80
N ILE A 229 13.20 1.95 6.32
CA ILE A 229 12.63 2.16 4.97
C ILE A 229 13.56 1.61 3.89
N VAL A 230 14.86 1.94 3.93
CA VAL A 230 15.84 1.44 2.96
C VAL A 230 15.90 -0.09 3.00
N ALA A 231 16.06 -0.68 4.18
CA ALA A 231 16.17 -2.13 4.34
C ALA A 231 14.91 -2.86 3.83
N VAL A 232 13.72 -2.39 4.22
CA VAL A 232 12.44 -2.98 3.83
C VAL A 232 12.25 -2.92 2.32
N LEU A 233 12.58 -1.79 1.69
CA LEU A 233 12.47 -1.63 0.23
C LEU A 233 13.44 -2.55 -0.52
N LEU A 234 14.70 -2.62 -0.10
CA LEU A 234 15.69 -3.51 -0.74
C LEU A 234 15.32 -4.99 -0.58
N ILE A 235 14.93 -5.42 0.62
CA ILE A 235 14.49 -6.79 0.88
C ILE A 235 13.28 -7.14 0.01
N SER A 236 12.28 -6.27 -0.04
CA SER A 236 11.08 -6.48 -0.85
C SER A 236 11.38 -6.45 -2.35
N MET A 237 12.28 -5.58 -2.81
CA MET A 237 12.71 -5.54 -4.21
C MET A 237 13.37 -6.85 -4.64
N MET A 238 14.35 -7.34 -3.88
CA MET A 238 15.02 -8.61 -4.19
C MET A 238 14.03 -9.78 -4.18
N LEU A 239 13.12 -9.81 -3.20
CA LEU A 239 12.09 -10.84 -3.11
C LEU A 239 11.13 -10.80 -4.31
N TYR A 240 10.68 -9.61 -4.71
CA TYR A 240 9.70 -9.46 -5.80
C TYR A 240 10.32 -9.79 -7.15
N ILE A 241 11.58 -9.39 -7.38
CA ILE A 241 12.33 -9.80 -8.58
C ILE A 241 12.47 -11.32 -8.61
N GLY A 242 12.84 -11.96 -7.49
CA GLY A 242 12.96 -13.42 -7.41
C GLY A 242 11.64 -14.13 -7.71
N VAL A 243 10.54 -13.72 -7.08
CA VAL A 243 9.21 -14.29 -7.32
C VAL A 243 8.77 -14.09 -8.76
N GLY A 244 8.92 -12.86 -9.29
CA GLY A 244 8.55 -12.54 -10.67
C GLY A 244 9.36 -13.33 -11.68
N ALA A 245 10.68 -13.45 -11.48
CA ALA A 245 11.56 -14.18 -12.39
C ALA A 245 11.20 -15.67 -12.43
N ILE A 246 10.98 -16.29 -11.27
CA ILE A 246 10.59 -17.70 -11.18
C ILE A 246 9.19 -17.92 -11.79
N ALA A 247 8.22 -17.06 -11.49
CA ALA A 247 6.87 -17.19 -12.05
C ALA A 247 6.88 -17.06 -13.59
N ILE A 248 7.57 -16.06 -14.13
CA ILE A 248 7.66 -15.84 -15.58
C ILE A 248 8.43 -16.97 -16.25
N ALA A 249 9.57 -17.40 -15.70
CA ALA A 249 10.30 -18.53 -16.27
C ALA A 249 9.45 -19.82 -16.24
N ALA A 250 8.75 -20.10 -15.15
CA ALA A 250 7.96 -21.32 -15.03
C ALA A 250 6.77 -21.41 -16.02
N VAL A 251 6.02 -20.33 -16.22
CA VAL A 251 4.75 -20.39 -16.99
C VAL A 251 4.61 -19.34 -18.09
N GLY A 252 5.51 -18.37 -18.19
CA GLY A 252 5.39 -17.22 -19.09
C GLY A 252 4.52 -16.09 -18.53
N SER A 253 4.65 -14.89 -19.11
CA SER A 253 3.94 -13.70 -18.64
C SER A 253 2.43 -13.75 -18.87
N GLU A 254 1.99 -14.34 -20.00
CA GLU A 254 0.58 -14.45 -20.35
C GLU A 254 -0.18 -15.37 -19.40
N ALA A 255 0.35 -16.57 -19.14
CA ALA A 255 -0.25 -17.51 -18.19
C ALA A 255 -0.23 -16.96 -16.75
N PHE A 256 0.82 -16.23 -16.37
CA PHE A 256 0.89 -15.56 -15.06
C PHE A 256 -0.19 -14.48 -14.92
N TYR A 257 -0.39 -13.67 -15.96
CA TYR A 257 -1.48 -12.70 -16.00
C TYR A 257 -2.86 -13.36 -15.94
N ALA A 258 -3.10 -14.39 -16.76
CA ALA A 258 -4.35 -15.14 -16.77
C ALA A 258 -4.66 -15.76 -15.39
N ALA A 259 -3.69 -16.39 -14.74
CA ALA A 259 -3.85 -16.92 -13.39
C ALA A 259 -4.17 -15.82 -12.35
N THR A 260 -3.71 -14.59 -12.59
CA THR A 260 -4.01 -13.44 -11.71
C THR A 260 -5.45 -12.98 -11.89
N MET A 261 -5.94 -12.89 -13.13
CA MET A 261 -7.28 -12.40 -13.44
C MET A 261 -8.38 -13.43 -13.19
N GLU A 262 -8.15 -14.68 -13.58
CA GLU A 262 -9.18 -15.73 -13.51
C GLU A 262 -9.25 -16.38 -12.13
N LYS A 263 -8.10 -16.59 -11.48
CA LYS A 263 -8.01 -17.32 -10.22
C LYS A 263 -7.75 -16.43 -9.02
N ALA A 264 -7.28 -15.19 -9.20
CA ALA A 264 -6.93 -14.30 -8.09
C ALA A 264 -5.93 -14.91 -7.08
N ALA A 265 -5.20 -15.96 -7.49
CA ALA A 265 -4.26 -16.73 -6.68
C ALA A 265 -3.04 -17.21 -7.49
N PRO A 266 -2.41 -16.33 -8.29
CA PRO A 266 -1.53 -16.76 -9.38
C PRO A 266 -0.33 -17.59 -8.90
N LEU A 267 0.31 -17.21 -7.79
CA LEU A 267 1.47 -17.96 -7.29
C LEU A 267 1.09 -19.36 -6.80
N LYS A 268 -0.13 -19.56 -6.26
CA LYS A 268 -0.60 -20.90 -5.88
C LYS A 268 -0.78 -21.76 -7.13
N VAL A 269 -1.44 -21.23 -8.16
CA VAL A 269 -1.71 -21.92 -9.42
C VAL A 269 -0.41 -22.34 -10.10
N ILE A 270 0.58 -21.43 -10.13
CA ILE A 270 1.90 -21.75 -10.68
C ILE A 270 2.60 -22.84 -9.86
N ALA A 271 2.56 -22.74 -8.53
CA ALA A 271 3.19 -23.70 -7.65
C ALA A 271 2.58 -25.12 -7.68
N GLN A 272 1.35 -25.27 -8.20
CA GLN A 272 0.75 -26.60 -8.41
C GLN A 272 1.48 -27.41 -9.50
N ASN A 273 2.18 -26.73 -10.40
CA ASN A 273 2.96 -27.36 -11.47
C ASN A 273 4.42 -27.65 -11.06
N PHE A 274 4.80 -27.37 -9.81
CA PHE A 274 6.15 -27.67 -9.31
C PHE A 274 6.21 -29.09 -8.73
N ASP A 275 7.39 -29.72 -8.76
CA ASP A 275 7.66 -31.04 -8.17
C ASP A 275 7.61 -31.07 -6.62
N ALA A 276 7.03 -30.04 -6.00
CA ALA A 276 6.93 -29.85 -4.55
C ALA A 276 5.47 -29.47 -4.16
N PRO A 277 4.55 -30.45 -4.07
CA PRO A 277 3.11 -30.18 -3.93
C PRO A 277 2.75 -29.37 -2.66
N GLY A 278 3.54 -29.51 -1.59
CA GLY A 278 3.33 -28.78 -0.34
C GLY A 278 3.53 -27.25 -0.45
N VAL A 279 4.27 -26.77 -1.45
CA VAL A 279 4.57 -25.34 -1.62
C VAL A 279 3.31 -24.55 -1.96
N SER A 280 2.41 -25.12 -2.75
CA SER A 280 1.13 -24.49 -3.12
C SER A 280 0.28 -24.14 -1.89
N TRP A 281 0.21 -25.03 -0.90
CA TRP A 281 -0.51 -24.82 0.36
C TRP A 281 0.17 -23.81 1.28
N ILE A 282 1.50 -23.91 1.40
CA ILE A 282 2.30 -22.95 2.19
C ILE A 282 2.11 -21.53 1.63
N LEU A 283 2.10 -21.39 0.30
CA LEU A 283 1.81 -20.12 -0.37
C LEU A 283 0.39 -19.63 -0.12
N ALA A 284 -0.61 -20.51 -0.19
CA ALA A 284 -1.99 -20.12 0.06
C ALA A 284 -2.18 -19.55 1.47
N ILE A 285 -1.66 -20.25 2.49
CA ILE A 285 -1.70 -19.80 3.88
C ILE A 285 -0.93 -18.49 4.06
N GLY A 286 0.27 -18.39 3.48
CA GLY A 286 1.07 -17.17 3.50
C GLY A 286 0.35 -15.98 2.86
N ALA A 287 -0.27 -16.18 1.70
CA ALA A 287 -1.02 -15.14 1.00
C ALA A 287 -2.25 -14.69 1.78
N ILE A 288 -3.07 -15.62 2.28
CA ILE A 288 -4.29 -15.33 3.05
C ILE A 288 -3.94 -14.52 4.30
N THR A 289 -2.94 -14.95 5.07
CA THR A 289 -2.52 -14.29 6.31
C THR A 289 -1.89 -12.92 6.05
N ALA A 290 -1.08 -12.78 5.00
CA ALA A 290 -0.50 -11.52 4.57
C ALA A 290 -1.57 -10.51 4.14
N MET A 291 -2.50 -10.92 3.26
CA MET A 291 -3.59 -10.07 2.77
C MET A 291 -4.54 -9.65 3.88
N ALA A 292 -4.88 -10.55 4.81
CA ALA A 292 -5.67 -10.21 5.98
C ALA A 292 -4.95 -9.17 6.86
N GLY A 293 -3.61 -9.27 6.96
CA GLY A 293 -2.79 -8.29 7.67
C GLY A 293 -2.76 -6.93 7.00
N VAL A 294 -2.54 -6.89 5.69
CA VAL A 294 -2.60 -5.66 4.90
C VAL A 294 -3.97 -5.00 5.02
N LEU A 295 -5.06 -5.76 4.86
CA LEU A 295 -6.42 -5.24 4.96
C LEU A 295 -6.71 -4.64 6.35
N LEU A 296 -6.36 -5.34 7.44
CA LEU A 296 -6.50 -4.81 8.79
C LEU A 296 -5.68 -3.54 9.00
N ASN A 297 -4.43 -3.52 8.56
CA ASN A 297 -3.54 -2.36 8.67
C ASN A 297 -4.09 -1.15 7.89
N LEU A 298 -4.67 -1.37 6.72
CA LEU A 298 -5.27 -0.32 5.90
C LEU A 298 -6.55 0.22 6.54
N ILE A 299 -7.44 -0.63 7.07
CA ILE A 299 -8.65 -0.19 7.78
C ILE A 299 -8.26 0.74 8.95
N LEU A 300 -7.30 0.32 9.78
CA LEU A 300 -6.84 1.10 10.92
C LEU A 300 -6.12 2.40 10.48
N GLY A 301 -5.26 2.32 9.46
CA GLY A 301 -4.50 3.47 8.94
C GLY A 301 -5.40 4.54 8.33
N LEU A 302 -6.33 4.14 7.47
CA LEU A 302 -7.31 5.02 6.82
C LEU A 302 -8.23 5.71 7.84
N SER A 303 -8.68 4.97 8.85
CA SER A 303 -9.56 5.50 9.90
C SER A 303 -8.89 6.61 10.71
N ARG A 304 -7.57 6.51 10.93
CA ARG A 304 -6.78 7.57 11.59
C ARG A 304 -6.64 8.83 10.73
N VAL A 305 -6.49 8.68 9.42
CA VAL A 305 -6.45 9.82 8.49
C VAL A 305 -7.82 10.50 8.43
N LEU A 306 -8.92 9.74 8.31
CA LEU A 306 -10.27 10.29 8.36
C LEU A 306 -10.59 10.99 9.69
N LEU A 307 -10.14 10.45 10.81
CA LEU A 307 -10.24 11.10 12.12
C LEU A 307 -9.54 12.47 12.12
N ALA A 308 -8.32 12.55 11.57
CA ALA A 308 -7.58 13.81 11.45
C ALA A 308 -8.29 14.82 10.54
N MET A 309 -8.84 14.36 9.41
CA MET A 309 -9.64 15.20 8.51
C MET A 309 -10.94 15.68 9.16
N GLY A 310 -11.62 14.82 9.92
CA GLY A 310 -12.82 15.17 10.67
C GLY A 310 -12.55 16.19 11.78
N ARG A 311 -11.40 16.09 12.46
CA ARG A 311 -10.97 17.05 13.48
C ARG A 311 -10.68 18.43 12.88
N ARG A 312 -10.13 18.49 11.67
CA ARG A 312 -9.88 19.75 10.96
C ARG A 312 -11.14 20.33 10.28
N GLY A 313 -12.21 19.53 10.17
CA GLY A 313 -13.45 19.92 9.51
C GLY A 313 -13.47 19.72 7.99
N ASP A 314 -12.44 19.08 7.43
CA ASP A 314 -12.39 18.67 6.02
C ASP A 314 -13.40 17.56 5.69
N MET A 315 -13.77 16.80 6.71
CA MET A 315 -14.76 15.74 6.67
C MET A 315 -15.79 15.96 7.79
N PRO A 316 -16.99 15.32 7.74
CA PRO A 316 -18.01 15.54 8.76
C PRO A 316 -17.46 15.32 10.18
N ARG A 317 -17.73 16.25 11.11
CA ARG A 317 -17.23 16.20 12.50
C ARG A 317 -17.59 14.90 13.23
N ALA A 318 -18.60 14.16 12.78
CA ALA A 318 -18.93 12.83 13.29
C ALA A 318 -17.75 11.84 13.16
N LEU A 319 -16.93 11.94 12.11
CA LEU A 319 -15.74 11.11 11.91
C LEU A 319 -14.63 11.41 12.92
N ALA A 320 -14.70 12.56 13.60
CA ALA A 320 -13.76 12.91 14.67
C ALA A 320 -14.09 12.23 16.01
N ARG A 321 -15.24 11.53 16.11
CA ARG A 321 -15.68 10.88 17.34
C ARG A 321 -14.92 9.58 17.59
N LEU A 322 -14.42 9.44 18.81
CA LEU A 322 -13.82 8.20 19.31
C LEU A 322 -14.87 7.35 20.04
N ASN A 323 -14.59 6.06 20.20
CA ASN A 323 -15.36 5.16 21.06
C ASN A 323 -15.32 5.59 22.54
N ARG A 324 -16.11 4.90 23.37
CA ARG A 324 -16.22 5.19 24.82
C ARG A 324 -14.86 5.20 25.53
N ASP A 325 -13.97 4.31 25.11
CA ASP A 325 -12.62 4.16 25.68
C ASP A 325 -11.57 5.11 25.05
N GLN A 326 -11.98 5.99 24.13
CA GLN A 326 -11.13 6.95 23.41
C GLN A 326 -9.94 6.34 22.64
N THR A 327 -10.04 5.08 22.23
CA THR A 327 -8.97 4.35 21.53
C THR A 327 -9.19 4.26 20.03
N THR A 328 -10.44 4.22 19.56
CA THR A 328 -10.77 3.87 18.16
C THR A 328 -11.82 4.82 17.59
N PRO A 329 -11.62 5.41 16.39
CA PRO A 329 -12.62 6.25 15.73
C PRO A 329 -13.69 5.40 15.04
N SER A 330 -14.70 4.94 15.80
CA SER A 330 -15.66 3.93 15.34
C SER A 330 -16.38 4.28 14.04
N ILE A 331 -16.82 5.53 13.89
CA ILE A 331 -17.53 5.98 12.69
C ILE A 331 -16.59 6.00 11.49
N ALA A 332 -15.33 6.42 11.67
CA ALA A 332 -14.34 6.39 10.60
C ALA A 332 -14.03 4.95 10.16
N VAL A 333 -13.93 4.01 11.10
CA VAL A 333 -13.74 2.57 10.81
C VAL A 333 -14.89 2.02 9.96
N VAL A 334 -16.14 2.31 10.33
CA VAL A 334 -17.31 1.89 9.55
C VAL A 334 -17.30 2.51 8.15
N VAL A 335 -17.04 3.80 8.03
CA VAL A 335 -17.01 4.49 6.72
C VAL A 335 -15.90 3.93 5.82
N VAL A 336 -14.73 3.62 6.37
CA VAL A 336 -13.65 2.95 5.63
C VAL A 336 -14.07 1.55 5.20
N GLY A 337 -14.63 0.75 6.10
CA GLY A 337 -15.11 -0.60 5.79
C GLY A 337 -16.16 -0.60 4.67
N LEU A 338 -17.11 0.34 4.73
CA LEU A 338 -18.12 0.52 3.69
C LEU A 338 -17.53 0.98 2.36
N ALA A 339 -16.56 1.90 2.39
CA ALA A 339 -15.88 2.34 1.17
C ALA A 339 -15.11 1.19 0.49
N ILE A 340 -14.40 0.37 1.28
CA ILE A 340 -13.71 -0.82 0.79
C ILE A 340 -14.72 -1.84 0.23
N ALA A 341 -15.82 -2.10 0.95
CA ALA A 341 -16.88 -2.99 0.49
C ALA A 341 -17.52 -2.51 -0.82
N GLY A 342 -17.77 -1.21 -0.96
CA GLY A 342 -18.26 -0.62 -2.21
C GLY A 342 -17.30 -0.80 -3.38
N LEU A 343 -15.99 -0.66 -3.15
CA LEU A 343 -14.97 -0.93 -4.16
C LEU A 343 -14.87 -2.42 -4.52
N VAL A 344 -15.12 -3.34 -3.58
CA VAL A 344 -15.22 -4.79 -3.85
C VAL A 344 -16.46 -5.13 -4.69
N LEU A 345 -17.56 -4.39 -4.52
CA LEU A 345 -18.80 -4.62 -5.28
C LEU A 345 -18.72 -4.13 -6.73
N VAL A 346 -18.05 -3.00 -6.97
CA VAL A 346 -18.03 -2.33 -8.28
C VAL A 346 -16.72 -2.57 -9.03
N GLY A 347 -15.63 -2.81 -8.32
CA GLY A 347 -14.30 -2.96 -8.90
C GLY A 347 -13.88 -4.42 -9.07
N ASN A 348 -12.80 -4.61 -9.83
CA ASN A 348 -12.05 -5.86 -9.91
C ASN A 348 -10.60 -5.64 -9.45
N ILE A 349 -9.82 -6.71 -9.38
CA ILE A 349 -8.44 -6.69 -8.88
C ILE A 349 -7.57 -5.68 -9.63
N GLU A 350 -7.61 -5.72 -10.96
CA GLU A 350 -6.81 -4.85 -11.81
C GLU A 350 -7.23 -3.38 -11.68
N THR A 351 -8.51 -3.08 -11.88
CA THR A 351 -9.05 -1.71 -11.82
C THR A 351 -8.82 -1.06 -10.46
N THR A 352 -9.04 -1.78 -9.35
CA THR A 352 -8.78 -1.25 -8.00
C THR A 352 -7.29 -1.01 -7.74
N TRP A 353 -6.42 -1.91 -8.22
CA TRP A 353 -4.98 -1.75 -8.06
C TRP A 353 -4.44 -0.58 -8.89
N SER A 354 -4.83 -0.51 -10.15
CA SER A 354 -4.41 0.53 -11.09
C SER A 354 -4.98 1.90 -10.69
N PHE A 355 -6.21 1.95 -10.17
CA PHE A 355 -6.77 3.16 -9.56
C PHE A 355 -5.98 3.64 -8.34
N SER A 356 -5.52 2.70 -7.50
CA SER A 356 -4.62 3.01 -6.40
C SER A 356 -3.31 3.65 -6.89
N ALA A 357 -2.76 3.17 -8.01
CA ALA A 357 -1.51 3.68 -8.58
C ALA A 357 -1.56 5.16 -8.92
N PHE A 358 -2.55 5.59 -9.69
CA PHE A 358 -2.68 7.01 -10.04
C PHE A 358 -2.83 7.90 -8.80
N THR A 359 -3.76 7.55 -7.91
CA THR A 359 -4.07 8.38 -6.73
C THR A 359 -2.91 8.43 -5.72
N ILE A 360 -2.18 7.34 -5.53
CA ILE A 360 -1.03 7.32 -4.63
C ILE A 360 0.19 8.04 -5.21
N LEU A 361 0.37 8.05 -6.53
CA LEU A 361 1.40 8.86 -7.19
C LEU A 361 1.17 10.35 -6.96
N VAL A 362 -0.08 10.83 -7.03
CA VAL A 362 -0.44 12.21 -6.69
C VAL A 362 -0.12 12.51 -5.23
N TYR A 363 -0.48 11.62 -4.31
CA TYR A 363 -0.15 11.76 -2.89
C TYR A 363 1.36 11.93 -2.65
N TYR A 364 2.19 11.07 -3.24
CA TYR A 364 3.64 11.14 -3.05
C TYR A 364 4.31 12.26 -3.85
N ALA A 365 3.74 12.72 -4.96
CA ALA A 365 4.15 13.97 -5.58
C ALA A 365 4.01 15.13 -4.59
N ILE A 366 2.89 15.22 -3.87
CA ILE A 366 2.69 16.23 -2.82
C ILE A 366 3.70 16.04 -1.68
N THR A 367 4.00 14.79 -1.27
CA THR A 367 5.04 14.52 -0.25
C THR A 367 6.39 15.10 -0.66
N ASN A 368 6.84 14.82 -1.88
CA ASN A 368 8.11 15.32 -2.38
C ASN A 368 8.11 16.85 -2.51
N PHE A 369 7.00 17.43 -2.96
CA PHE A 369 6.84 18.88 -3.00
C PHE A 369 6.99 19.53 -1.61
N CYS A 370 6.38 18.95 -0.58
CA CYS A 370 6.53 19.42 0.80
C CYS A 370 7.97 19.25 1.30
N ALA A 371 8.61 18.12 0.99
CA ALA A 371 10.02 17.87 1.31
C ALA A 371 10.97 18.90 0.66
N LEU A 372 10.67 19.40 -0.54
CA LEU A 372 11.45 20.47 -1.18
C LEU A 372 11.32 21.81 -0.48
N ARG A 373 10.22 22.04 0.26
CA ARG A 373 9.98 23.26 1.03
C ARG A 373 10.54 23.22 2.46
N LEU A 374 11.10 22.09 2.88
CA LEU A 374 11.73 21.98 4.20
C LEU A 374 12.91 22.98 4.35
N PRO A 375 13.03 23.69 5.48
CA PRO A 375 14.20 24.50 5.81
C PRO A 375 15.51 23.71 5.80
N ALA A 376 16.63 24.35 5.44
CA ALA A 376 17.91 23.66 5.22
C ALA A 376 18.47 22.99 6.49
N ASP A 377 18.22 23.57 7.65
CA ASP A 377 18.59 23.08 8.98
C ASP A 377 17.82 21.81 9.40
N GLN A 378 16.65 21.58 8.81
CA GLN A 378 15.79 20.43 9.12
C GLN A 378 15.93 19.29 8.11
N ARG A 379 16.60 19.51 6.97
CA ARG A 379 16.77 18.50 5.93
C ARG A 379 17.76 17.42 6.36
N LEU A 380 17.31 16.16 6.23
CA LEU A 380 18.20 15.00 6.41
C LEU A 380 18.87 14.60 5.09
N TYR A 381 18.28 14.95 3.95
CA TYR A 381 18.75 14.54 2.63
C TYR A 381 18.90 15.71 1.65
N PRO A 382 19.75 15.56 0.63
CA PRO A 382 19.84 16.53 -0.46
C PRO A 382 18.52 16.71 -1.21
N ARG A 383 18.29 17.90 -1.75
CA ARG A 383 17.07 18.24 -2.50
C ARG A 383 16.83 17.34 -3.71
N TRP A 384 17.89 16.84 -4.34
CA TRP A 384 17.78 16.01 -5.54
C TRP A 384 16.94 14.75 -5.31
N ILE A 385 16.94 14.17 -4.10
CA ILE A 385 16.11 12.99 -3.78
C ILE A 385 14.62 13.33 -3.95
N ALA A 386 14.20 14.47 -3.41
CA ALA A 386 12.81 14.92 -3.52
C ALA A 386 12.47 15.40 -4.94
N ILE A 387 13.42 15.98 -5.69
CA ILE A 387 13.21 16.32 -7.11
C ILE A 387 12.98 15.07 -7.94
N VAL A 388 13.85 14.06 -7.81
CA VAL A 388 13.71 12.78 -8.52
C VAL A 388 12.40 12.10 -8.16
N GLY A 389 12.04 12.04 -6.87
CA GLY A 389 10.76 11.50 -6.42
C GLY A 389 9.56 12.24 -7.01
N LEU A 390 9.59 13.58 -7.04
CA LEU A 390 8.53 14.40 -7.61
C LEU A 390 8.37 14.16 -9.12
N VAL A 391 9.47 14.23 -9.86
CA VAL A 391 9.49 14.02 -11.32
C VAL A 391 9.05 12.60 -11.66
N ALA A 392 9.52 11.59 -10.91
CA ALA A 392 9.11 10.22 -11.14
C ALA A 392 7.64 9.98 -10.84
N CYS A 393 7.09 10.53 -9.75
CA CYS A 393 5.66 10.42 -9.45
C CYS A 393 4.79 11.05 -10.53
N LEU A 394 5.12 12.26 -10.95
CA LEU A 394 4.38 12.96 -12.01
C LEU A 394 4.54 12.26 -13.35
N GLY A 395 5.76 11.82 -13.69
CA GLY A 395 6.09 11.10 -14.92
C GLY A 395 5.34 9.78 -15.02
N LEU A 396 5.45 8.92 -14.01
CA LEU A 396 4.77 7.61 -13.99
C LEU A 396 3.24 7.75 -14.02
N ALA A 397 2.68 8.82 -13.43
CA ALA A 397 1.24 9.06 -13.47
C ALA A 397 0.69 9.26 -14.90
N PHE A 398 1.52 9.70 -15.86
CA PHE A 398 1.12 9.81 -17.28
C PHE A 398 1.08 8.48 -18.02
N PHE A 399 1.76 7.45 -17.51
CA PHE A 399 1.77 6.11 -18.11
C PHE A 399 0.64 5.21 -17.58
N VAL A 400 -0.11 5.67 -16.56
CA VAL A 400 -1.31 4.97 -16.10
C VAL A 400 -2.44 5.14 -17.14
N GLU A 401 -3.30 4.13 -17.27
CA GLU A 401 -4.39 4.13 -18.24
C GLU A 401 -5.28 5.36 -18.18
N ARG A 402 -5.72 5.83 -19.37
CA ARG A 402 -6.56 7.02 -19.50
C ARG A 402 -7.87 6.93 -18.72
N THR A 403 -8.52 5.75 -18.71
CA THR A 403 -9.77 5.54 -17.97
C THR A 403 -9.59 5.76 -16.47
N ILE A 404 -8.44 5.32 -15.94
CA ILE A 404 -8.09 5.46 -14.53
C ILE A 404 -7.71 6.89 -14.20
N TRP A 405 -7.01 7.55 -15.11
CA TRP A 405 -6.68 8.96 -15.00
C TRP A 405 -7.95 9.82 -14.92
N LEU A 406 -8.92 9.56 -15.80
CA LEU A 406 -10.22 10.25 -15.81
C LEU A 406 -11.04 9.99 -14.54
N SER A 407 -11.10 8.74 -14.06
CA SER A 407 -11.81 8.42 -12.82
C SER A 407 -11.14 9.03 -11.59
N GLY A 408 -9.81 9.04 -11.53
CA GLY A 408 -9.03 9.68 -10.49
C GLY A 408 -9.21 11.20 -10.47
N LEU A 409 -9.22 11.86 -11.63
CA LEU A 409 -9.54 13.28 -11.74
C LEU A 409 -10.98 13.60 -11.36
N GLY A 410 -11.94 12.76 -11.79
CA GLY A 410 -13.33 12.89 -11.38
C GLY A 410 -13.47 12.86 -9.87
N LEU A 411 -12.80 11.91 -9.20
CA LEU A 411 -12.78 11.84 -7.74
C LEU A 411 -12.06 13.02 -7.09
N LEU A 412 -10.98 13.52 -7.68
CA LEU A 412 -10.30 14.72 -7.20
C LEU A 412 -11.20 15.95 -7.27
N LEU A 413 -11.94 16.13 -8.38
CA LEU A 413 -12.92 17.20 -8.55
C LEU A 413 -14.09 17.06 -7.55
N LEU A 414 -14.61 15.85 -7.35
CA LEU A 414 -15.63 15.57 -6.33
C LEU A 414 -15.12 15.94 -4.93
N GLY A 415 -13.88 15.58 -4.61
CA GLY A 415 -13.23 15.95 -3.36
C GLY A 415 -13.12 17.47 -3.19
N TRP A 416 -12.75 18.20 -4.23
CA TRP A 416 -12.68 19.66 -4.18
C TRP A 416 -14.05 20.33 -4.05
N CYS A 417 -15.07 19.83 -4.75
CA CYS A 417 -16.46 20.26 -4.57
C CYS A 417 -16.90 20.06 -3.11
N TRP A 418 -16.62 18.88 -2.55
CA TRP A 418 -16.87 18.59 -1.15
C TRP A 418 -16.13 19.56 -0.22
N HIS A 419 -14.83 19.76 -0.42
CA HIS A 419 -14.00 20.62 0.41
C HIS A 419 -14.50 22.07 0.43
N ARG A 420 -14.90 22.60 -0.73
CA ARG A 420 -15.52 23.94 -0.81
C ARG A 420 -16.85 24.01 -0.06
N VAL A 421 -17.70 23.00 -0.17
CA VAL A 421 -18.97 22.94 0.57
C VAL A 421 -18.73 22.84 2.08
N ALA A 422 -17.74 22.04 2.50
CA ALA A 422 -17.36 21.89 3.90
C ALA A 422 -16.84 23.22 4.49
N GLN A 423 -15.95 23.92 3.78
CA GLN A 423 -15.44 25.24 4.17
C GLN A 423 -16.55 26.28 4.24
N TYR A 424 -17.47 26.30 3.27
CA TYR A 424 -18.61 27.23 3.27
C TYR A 424 -19.54 27.00 4.47
N ARG A 425 -19.80 25.74 4.84
CA ARG A 425 -20.62 25.40 6.02
C ARG A 425 -19.93 25.79 7.33
N MET A 426 -18.60 25.70 7.40
CA MET A 426 -17.83 26.14 8.57
C MET A 426 -17.71 27.65 8.68
N GLY A 427 -17.69 28.40 7.57
CA GLY A 427 -17.69 29.87 7.61
C GLY A 427 -19.04 30.48 8.05
N LYS A 428 -20.11 29.67 8.10
CA LYS A 428 -21.45 30.06 8.55
C LYS A 428 -21.79 29.64 9.98
N ALA A 429 -20.96 28.80 10.61
CA ALA A 429 -21.16 28.24 11.95
C ALA A 429 -20.10 28.80 12.90
#